data_AF-A0A3D5E5W3-F1
#
_entry.id   AF-A0A3D5E5W3-F1
#
_cell.length_a   1.000
_cell.length_b   1.000
_cell.length_c   1.000
_cell.angle_alpha   90.00
_cell.angle_beta   90.00
_cell.angle_gamma   90.00
#
_symmetry.space_group_name_H-M   'P 1'
#
loop_
_entity.id
_entity.type
_entity.pdbx_description
1 polymer ?
#
loop_
_entity_poly.entity_id
_entity_poly.type
_entity_poly.pdbx_seq_one_letter_code
_entity_poly.pdbx_strand_id
1 'polypeptide(L)'
;MPDSYVAVCIGWNIMRIWFTLFYIVKFIGVGFLAPYVAMFFLRNGFSNLQAGFLVGLISFVGFVAQPLWGIVSDRYMLTKRLITISCFSTAVIILGYLIVDNFNYLVLVVIGYSI
;
A
#
# COMPACT_ATOMS: atom_id res chain seq x y z
N MET A 1 -27.29 18.00 31.31
CA MET A 1 -26.59 18.07 30.01
C MET A 1 -25.36 17.13 29.97
N PRO A 2 -25.54 15.79 29.84
CA PRO A 2 -24.49 14.82 29.50
C PRO A 2 -24.52 14.32 28.03
N ASP A 3 -25.61 14.55 27.30
CA ASP A 3 -25.88 13.85 26.03
C ASP A 3 -25.01 14.32 24.85
N SER A 4 -24.53 15.58 24.88
CA SER A 4 -23.69 16.14 23.82
C SER A 4 -22.28 15.55 23.77
N TYR A 5 -21.67 15.24 24.92
CA TYR A 5 -20.34 14.64 24.96
C TYR A 5 -20.37 13.18 24.52
N VAL A 6 -21.45 12.46 24.86
CA VAL A 6 -21.65 11.06 24.48
C VAL A 6 -21.82 10.92 22.97
N ALA A 7 -22.59 11.80 22.33
CA ALA A 7 -22.74 11.83 20.87
C ALA A 7 -21.40 12.12 20.16
N VAL A 8 -20.58 13.03 20.69
CA VAL A 8 -19.25 13.35 20.15
C VAL A 8 -18.27 12.17 20.31
N CYS A 9 -18.26 11.51 21.48
CA CYS A 9 -17.43 10.32 21.73
C CYS A 9 -17.83 9.13 20.83
N ILE A 10 -19.13 8.91 20.62
CA ILE A 10 -19.63 7.87 19.71
C ILE A 10 -19.22 8.18 18.26
N GLY A 11 -19.35 9.43 17.82
CA GLY A 11 -18.92 9.87 16.49
C GLY A 11 -17.42 9.66 16.25
N TRP A 12 -16.59 9.93 17.26
CA TRP A 12 -15.15 9.67 17.21
C TRP A 12 -14.81 8.18 17.12
N ASN A 13 -15.48 7.33 17.91
CA ASN A 13 -15.27 5.88 17.87
C ASN A 13 -15.67 5.26 16.54
N ILE A 14 -16.79 5.70 15.96
CA ILE A 14 -17.23 5.25 14.63
C ILE A 14 -16.17 5.59 13.59
N MET A 15 -15.68 6.83 13.56
CA MET A 15 -14.72 7.27 12.55
C MET A 15 -13.40 6.48 12.68
N ARG A 16 -12.93 6.25 13.91
CA ARG A 16 -11.72 5.46 14.17
C ARG A 16 -11.83 4.02 13.64
N ILE A 17 -12.97 3.36 13.86
CA ILE A 17 -13.22 1.99 13.37
C ILE A 17 -13.15 1.90 11.85
N TRP A 18 -13.75 2.86 11.14
CA TRP A 18 -13.71 2.88 9.67
C TRP A 18 -12.27 3.04 9.14
N PHE A 19 -11.47 3.91 9.74
CA PHE A 19 -10.06 4.06 9.38
C PHE A 19 -9.26 2.79 9.68
N THR A 20 -9.46 2.17 10.84
CA THR A 20 -8.77 0.93 11.21
C THR A 20 -9.14 -0.22 10.28
N LEU A 21 -10.42 -0.41 9.95
CA LEU A 21 -10.87 -1.43 9.00
C LEU A 21 -10.23 -1.23 7.62
N PHE A 22 -10.21 0.01 7.12
CA PHE A 22 -9.60 0.31 5.82
C PHE A 22 -8.10 -0.02 5.83
N TYR A 23 -7.41 0.33 6.91
CA TYR A 23 -5.98 0.06 7.09
C TYR A 23 -5.69 -1.45 7.14
N ILE A 24 -6.51 -2.20 7.88
CA ILE A 24 -6.40 -3.67 7.98
C ILE A 24 -6.58 -4.31 6.59
N VAL A 25 -7.63 -3.94 5.85
CA VAL A 25 -7.90 -4.50 4.51
C VAL A 25 -6.75 -4.18 3.56
N LYS A 26 -6.21 -2.96 3.59
CA LYS A 26 -5.05 -2.57 2.79
C LYS A 26 -3.85 -3.47 3.10
N PHE A 27 -3.46 -3.59 4.37
CA PHE A 27 -2.29 -4.37 4.77
C PHE A 27 -2.43 -5.87 4.54
N ILE A 28 -3.66 -6.41 4.62
CA ILE A 28 -3.94 -7.79 4.21
C ILE A 28 -3.58 -7.98 2.74
N GLY A 29 -4.03 -7.08 1.85
CA GLY A 29 -3.71 -7.14 0.42
C GLY A 29 -2.20 -7.13 0.15
N VAL A 30 -1.45 -6.26 0.84
CA VAL A 30 0.02 -6.21 0.74
C VAL A 30 0.65 -7.51 1.21
N GLY A 31 0.17 -8.07 2.32
CA GLY A 31 0.65 -9.33 2.89
C GLY A 31 0.44 -10.53 1.96
N PHE A 32 -0.64 -10.54 1.18
CA PHE A 32 -0.88 -11.57 0.14
C PHE A 32 0.00 -11.37 -1.09
N LEU A 33 0.23 -10.12 -1.52
CA LEU A 33 1.02 -9.81 -2.70
C LEU A 33 2.52 -10.06 -2.50
N ALA A 34 3.07 -9.77 -1.32
CA ALA A 34 4.49 -9.94 -1.00
C ALA A 34 5.05 -11.35 -1.33
N PRO A 35 4.45 -12.46 -0.85
CA PRO A 35 4.90 -13.81 -1.21
C PRO A 35 4.59 -14.18 -2.67
N TYR A 36 3.53 -13.62 -3.25
CA TYR A 36 3.15 -13.88 -4.64
C TYR A 36 4.19 -13.33 -5.62
N VAL A 37 4.71 -12.12 -5.36
CA VAL A 37 5.79 -11.52 -6.15
C VAL A 37 7.04 -12.40 -6.10
N ALA A 38 7.43 -12.88 -4.91
CA ALA A 38 8.56 -13.78 -4.75
C ALA A 38 8.40 -15.10 -5.55
N MET A 39 7.21 -15.71 -5.51
CA MET A 39 6.92 -16.93 -6.28
C MET A 39 6.85 -16.68 -7.80
N PHE A 40 6.34 -15.53 -8.23
CA PHE A 40 6.25 -15.18 -9.65
C PHE A 40 7.65 -15.10 -10.30
N PHE A 41 8.62 -14.52 -9.59
CA PHE A 41 10.01 -14.48 -10.09
C PHE A 41 10.67 -15.85 -10.15
N LEU A 42 10.40 -16.74 -9.17
CA LEU A 42 10.87 -18.13 -9.23
C LEU A 42 10.28 -18.87 -10.44
N ARG A 43 9.00 -18.63 -10.76
CA ARG A 43 8.27 -19.37 -11.81
C ARG A 43 8.63 -18.92 -13.22
N ASN A 44 9.07 -17.66 -13.39
CA ASN A 44 9.54 -17.12 -14.68
C ASN A 44 11.01 -17.45 -15.00
N GLY A 45 11.71 -18.23 -14.18
CA GLY A 45 13.09 -18.65 -14.45
C GLY A 45 14.13 -17.53 -14.30
N PHE A 46 13.78 -16.42 -13.63
CA PHE A 46 14.74 -15.36 -13.33
C PHE A 46 15.78 -15.82 -12.30
N SER A 47 17.01 -15.31 -12.43
CA SER A 47 18.10 -15.62 -11.49
C SER A 47 17.72 -15.22 -10.06
N ASN A 48 17.94 -16.12 -9.09
CA ASN A 48 17.65 -15.93 -7.66
C ASN A 48 18.22 -14.60 -7.11
N LEU A 49 19.33 -14.12 -7.69
CA LEU A 49 20.01 -12.89 -7.31
C LEU A 49 19.17 -11.63 -7.68
N GLN A 50 18.50 -11.64 -8.84
CA GLN A 50 17.62 -10.55 -9.27
C GLN A 50 16.33 -10.50 -8.45
N ALA A 51 15.77 -11.67 -8.09
CA ALA A 51 14.61 -11.75 -7.21
C ALA A 51 14.94 -11.21 -5.81
N GLY A 52 16.08 -11.61 -5.24
CA GLY A 52 16.55 -11.09 -3.95
C GLY A 52 16.81 -9.59 -3.97
N PHE A 53 17.43 -9.08 -5.04
CA PHE A 53 17.67 -7.65 -5.21
C PHE A 53 16.35 -6.86 -5.26
N LEU A 54 15.34 -7.35 -5.98
CA LEU A 54 14.05 -6.70 -6.09
C LEU A 54 13.28 -6.68 -4.77
N VAL A 55 13.26 -7.80 -4.04
CA VAL A 55 12.64 -7.87 -2.70
C VAL A 55 13.33 -6.91 -1.74
N GLY A 56 14.66 -6.82 -1.78
CA GLY A 56 15.41 -5.83 -1.02
C GLY A 56 15.04 -4.39 -1.39
N LEU A 57 14.85 -4.12 -2.68
CA LEU A 57 14.46 -2.81 -3.20
C LEU A 57 13.03 -2.44 -2.76
N ILE A 58 12.09 -3.40 -2.74
CA ILE A 58 10.73 -3.22 -2.20
C ILE A 58 10.78 -2.78 -0.74
N SER A 59 11.57 -3.47 0.10
CA SER A 59 11.71 -3.12 1.51
C SER A 59 12.37 -1.77 1.73
N PHE A 60 13.42 -1.46 0.96
CA PHE A 60 14.13 -0.18 1.04
C PHE A 60 13.24 1.00 0.64
N VAL A 61 12.52 0.86 -0.46
CA VAL A 61 11.61 1.89 -0.97
C VAL A 61 10.42 2.07 -0.02
N GLY A 62 9.88 0.98 0.54
CA GLY A 62 8.87 1.05 1.60
C GLY A 62 9.36 1.80 2.86
N PHE A 63 10.60 1.57 3.28
CA PHE A 63 11.21 2.27 4.42
C PHE A 63 11.33 3.78 4.19
N VAL A 64 11.67 4.21 2.98
CA VAL A 64 11.77 5.65 2.62
C VAL A 64 10.40 6.27 2.37
N ALA A 65 9.45 5.51 1.80
CA ALA A 65 8.11 5.98 1.49
C ALA A 65 7.27 6.23 2.76
N GLN A 66 7.42 5.39 3.80
CA GLN A 66 6.69 5.54 5.06
C GLN A 66 6.79 6.95 5.70
N PRO A 67 7.98 7.52 5.95
CA PRO A 67 8.10 8.87 6.52
C PRO A 67 7.68 9.97 5.54
N LEU A 68 7.92 9.81 4.24
CA LEU A 68 7.50 10.77 3.23
C LEU A 68 5.98 10.92 3.20
N TRP A 69 5.25 9.79 3.25
CA TRP A 69 3.79 9.81 3.28
C TRP A 69 3.21 10.37 4.58
N GLY A 70 3.89 10.16 5.72
CA GLY A 70 3.49 10.79 6.99
C GLY A 70 3.60 12.32 6.94
N ILE A 71 4.68 12.84 6.35
CA ILE A 71 4.86 14.29 6.17
C ILE A 71 3.82 14.85 5.19
N VAL A 72 3.55 14.15 4.10
CA VAL A 72 2.53 14.55 3.12
C VAL A 72 1.13 14.50 3.73
N SER A 73 0.80 13.50 4.55
CA SER A 73 -0.52 13.42 5.19
C SER A 73 -0.77 14.55 6.17
N ASP A 74 0.26 14.92 6.95
CA ASP A 74 0.18 16.02 7.90
C ASP A 74 0.12 17.38 7.21
N ARG A 75 0.88 17.58 6.12
CA ARG A 75 0.91 18.87 5.43
C ARG A 75 -0.37 19.21 4.69
N TYR A 76 -1.08 18.21 4.18
CA TYR A 76 -2.27 18.45 3.37
C TYR A 76 -3.59 18.34 4.16
N MET A 77 -3.62 17.82 5.39
CA MET A 77 -4.88 17.54 6.13
C MET A 77 -5.95 16.80 5.28
N LEU A 78 -5.49 16.06 4.25
CA LEU A 78 -6.33 15.46 3.20
C LEU A 78 -6.39 13.93 3.37
N THR A 79 -6.53 13.45 4.60
CA THR A 79 -6.55 12.00 4.93
C THR A 79 -7.52 11.21 4.05
N LYS A 80 -8.68 11.79 3.71
CA LYS A 80 -9.69 11.15 2.85
C LYS A 80 -9.26 11.04 1.37
N ARG A 81 -8.58 12.07 0.82
CA ARG A 81 -8.13 12.08 -0.59
C ARG A 81 -6.92 11.16 -0.80
N LEU A 82 -6.02 11.11 0.17
CA LEU A 82 -4.89 10.18 0.21
C LEU A 82 -5.34 8.71 0.10
N ILE A 83 -6.43 8.37 0.80
CA ILE A 83 -7.00 7.02 0.77
C ILE A 83 -7.54 6.67 -0.62
N THR A 84 -8.23 7.60 -1.30
CA THR A 84 -8.71 7.38 -2.66
C THR A 84 -7.57 7.16 -3.64
N ILE A 85 -6.49 7.94 -3.53
CA ILE A 85 -5.30 7.83 -4.38
C ILE A 85 -4.61 6.47 -4.15
N SER A 86 -4.43 6.04 -2.89
CA SER A 86 -3.88 4.72 -2.56
C SER A 86 -4.71 3.55 -3.12
N CYS A 87 -6.04 3.67 -3.11
CA CYS A 87 -6.91 2.63 -3.63
C CYS A 87 -6.80 2.56 -5.17
N PHE A 88 -6.74 3.72 -5.81
CA PHE A 88 -6.56 3.81 -7.26
C PHE A 88 -5.18 3.29 -7.69
N SER A 89 -4.10 3.62 -6.97
CA SER A 89 -2.76 3.10 -7.27
C SER A 89 -2.72 1.58 -7.15
N THR A 90 -3.30 1.01 -6.08
CA THR A 90 -3.40 -0.44 -5.88
C THR A 90 -4.15 -1.13 -7.03
N ALA A 91 -5.29 -0.58 -7.46
CA ALA A 91 -6.07 -1.14 -8.56
C ALA A 91 -5.31 -1.13 -9.90
N VAL A 92 -4.62 -0.03 -10.20
CA VAL A 92 -3.78 0.10 -11.41
C VAL A 92 -2.62 -0.90 -11.40
N ILE A 93 -2.03 -1.19 -10.25
CA ILE A 93 -0.93 -2.14 -10.10
C ILE A 93 -1.37 -3.58 -10.36
N ILE A 94 -2.51 -3.99 -9.79
CA ILE A 94 -3.06 -5.34 -10.02
C ILE A 94 -3.37 -5.53 -11.50
N LEU A 95 -3.94 -4.51 -12.16
CA LEU A 95 -4.15 -4.52 -13.61
C LEU A 95 -2.84 -4.58 -14.40
N GLY A 96 -1.82 -3.83 -13.99
CA GLY A 96 -0.49 -3.87 -14.61
C GLY A 96 0.18 -5.24 -14.52
N TYR A 97 -0.02 -5.94 -13.39
CA TYR A 97 0.52 -7.29 -13.18
C TYR A 97 -0.13 -8.34 -14.12
N LEU A 98 -1.37 -8.12 -14.56
CA LEU A 98 -2.09 -9.04 -15.45
C LEU A 98 -1.67 -8.93 -16.92
N ILE A 99 -1.02 -7.84 -17.32
CA ILE A 99 -0.73 -7.52 -18.73
C ILE A 99 0.77 -7.71 -19.06
N VAL A 100 1.64 -7.76 -18.05
CA VAL A 100 3.08 -7.55 -18.25
C VAL A 100 3.91 -8.76 -17.82
N ASP A 101 4.48 -9.45 -18.81
CA ASP A 101 5.41 -10.57 -18.61
C ASP A 101 6.90 -10.14 -18.50
N ASN A 102 7.19 -8.83 -18.56
CA ASN A 102 8.56 -8.30 -18.63
C ASN A 102 9.07 -7.76 -17.27
N PHE A 103 10.25 -8.24 -16.86
CA PHE A 103 10.93 -7.90 -15.59
C PHE A 103 11.05 -6.38 -15.33
N ASN A 104 11.48 -5.61 -16.34
CA ASN A 104 11.74 -4.17 -16.18
C ASN A 104 10.48 -3.36 -15.85
N TYR A 105 9.32 -3.77 -16.37
CA TYR A 105 8.05 -3.08 -16.10
C TYR A 105 7.51 -3.43 -14.71
N LEU A 106 7.75 -4.64 -14.20
CA LEU A 106 7.42 -5.02 -12.83
C LEU A 106 8.19 -4.18 -11.80
N VAL A 107 9.47 -3.90 -12.07
CA VAL A 107 10.28 -2.99 -11.22
C VAL A 107 9.69 -1.58 -11.20
N LEU A 108 9.27 -1.07 -12.36
CA LEU A 108 8.64 0.25 -12.50
C LEU A 108 7.31 0.34 -11.73
N VAL A 109 6.49 -0.70 -11.81
CA VAL A 109 5.21 -0.81 -11.10
C VAL A 109 5.42 -0.87 -9.58
N VAL A 110 6.44 -1.60 -9.12
CA VAL A 110 6.82 -1.69 -7.70
C VAL A 110 7.33 -0.35 -7.15
N ILE A 111 8.12 0.39 -7.92
CA ILE A 111 8.57 1.72 -7.52
C ILE A 111 7.38 2.69 -7.49
N GLY A 112 6.47 2.59 -8.45
CA GLY A 112 5.22 3.35 -8.47
C GLY A 112 4.28 3.04 -7.30
N TYR A 113 4.33 1.82 -6.74
CA TYR A 113 3.53 1.40 -5.58
C TYR A 113 3.93 2.08 -4.27
N SER A 114 5.17 2.56 -4.13
CA SER A 114 5.57 3.32 -2.93
C SER A 114 5.07 4.77 -2.93
N ILE A 115 4.20 5.11 -3.88
CA ILE A 115 3.36 6.30 -3.86
C ILE A 115 1.89 5.91 -3.64
#